data_AF-A0A2S6CN10-F1
#
_entry.id   AF-A0A2S6CN10-F1
#
_cell.length_a   1.000
_cell.length_b   1.000
_cell.length_c   1.000
_cell.angle_alpha   90.00
_cell.angle_beta   90.00
_cell.angle_gamma   90.00
#
_symmetry.space_group_name_H-M   'P 1'
#
loop_
_entity.id
_entity.type
_entity.pdbx_description
1 polymer ?
#
loop_
_entity_poly.entity_id
_entity_poly.type
_entity_poly.pdbx_seq_one_letter_code
_entity_poly.pdbx_strand_id
1 'polypeptide(L)'
;MADVALILGWTAQDGVPFATSNNITAQEFIRHYLPALEPPTVDKVLELYPASDFQPGYRPNGTLSLSVEDYRAAQIMRDVAFTCSAVNFAQGVSKIQSPGNQVYLYEFN
;
A
#
# COMPACT_ATOMS: atom_id res chain seq x y z
N MET A 1 21.80 -4.46 -18.59
CA MET A 1 21.13 -4.70 -17.29
C MET A 1 21.93 -4.00 -16.22
N ALA A 2 21.28 -3.39 -15.23
CA ALA A 2 21.97 -2.74 -14.12
C ALA A 2 22.40 -3.80 -13.10
N ASP A 3 23.71 -3.97 -12.90
CA ASP A 3 24.33 -4.84 -11.90
C ASP A 3 24.79 -3.96 -10.73
N VAL A 4 23.87 -3.70 -9.80
CA VAL A 4 24.01 -2.69 -8.75
C VAL A 4 23.37 -3.22 -7.47
N ALA A 5 24.08 -3.15 -6.34
CA ALA A 5 23.49 -3.43 -5.03
C ALA A 5 22.38 -2.42 -4.69
N LEU A 6 21.25 -2.89 -4.19
CA LEU A 6 20.07 -2.07 -3.93
C LEU A 6 19.56 -2.22 -2.51
N ILE A 7 19.06 -1.12 -1.97
CA ILE A 7 18.23 -1.09 -0.77
C ILE A 7 16.92 -0.41 -1.15
N LEU A 8 15.81 -1.11 -0.93
CA LEU A 8 14.45 -0.61 -1.20
C LEU A 8 13.67 -0.64 0.10
N GLY A 9 12.83 0.36 0.31
CA GLY A 9 11.96 0.37 1.47
C GLY A 9 10.72 1.23 1.29
N TRP A 10 9.86 1.14 2.28
CA TRP A 10 8.59 1.83 2.38
C TRP A 10 8.34 2.18 3.85
N THR A 11 7.42 3.09 4.12
CA THR A 11 6.94 3.36 5.47
C THR A 11 5.63 2.64 5.73
N ALA A 12 5.34 2.34 6.99
CA ALA A 12 4.09 1.68 7.39
C ALA A 12 2.84 2.43 6.89
N GLN A 13 2.91 3.76 6.71
CA GLN A 13 1.77 4.63 6.42
C GLN A 13 1.89 5.43 5.11
N ASP A 14 2.74 5.03 4.15
CA ASP A 14 2.94 5.77 2.89
C ASP A 14 1.64 6.05 2.12
N GLY A 15 0.60 5.24 2.29
CA GLY A 15 -0.69 5.43 1.62
C GLY A 15 -1.61 6.49 2.25
N VAL A 16 -1.41 6.86 3.52
CA VAL A 16 -2.31 7.78 4.24
C VAL A 16 -2.44 9.13 3.54
N PRO A 17 -1.36 9.82 3.12
CA PRO A 17 -1.48 11.12 2.46
C PRO A 17 -2.29 11.12 1.16
N PHE A 18 -2.50 9.94 0.53
CA PHE A 18 -3.10 9.82 -0.80
C PHE A 18 -4.54 9.30 -0.79
N ALA A 19 -4.99 8.68 0.30
CA ALA A 19 -6.24 7.93 0.34
C ALA A 19 -7.30 8.50 1.30
N THR A 20 -7.01 9.57 2.05
CA THR A 20 -7.76 9.89 3.28
C THR A 20 -8.40 11.28 3.37
N SER A 21 -8.84 11.88 2.26
CA SER A 21 -9.34 13.27 2.27
C SER A 21 -10.83 13.47 1.96
N ASN A 22 -11.55 12.44 1.52
CA ASN A 22 -12.82 12.66 0.79
C ASN A 22 -14.08 12.01 1.41
N ASN A 23 -14.01 11.42 2.61
CA ASN A 23 -15.13 10.65 3.18
C ASN A 23 -15.67 9.58 2.21
N ILE A 24 -14.79 8.97 1.42
CA ILE A 24 -15.15 7.88 0.50
C ILE A 24 -14.80 6.54 1.14
N THR A 25 -15.54 5.51 0.78
CA THR A 25 -15.21 4.12 1.15
C THR A 25 -13.94 3.65 0.43
N ALA A 26 -13.29 2.61 0.95
CA ALA A 26 -12.17 1.96 0.26
C ALA A 26 -12.58 1.42 -1.11
N GLN A 27 -13.82 0.95 -1.25
CA GLN A 27 -14.36 0.51 -2.53
C GLN A 27 -14.43 1.65 -3.56
N GLU A 28 -14.94 2.81 -3.16
CA GLU A 28 -15.01 4.00 -4.02
C GLU A 28 -13.62 4.51 -4.38
N PHE A 29 -12.69 4.51 -3.41
CA PHE A 29 -11.29 4.86 -3.65
C PHE A 29 -10.65 3.96 -4.70
N ILE A 30 -10.77 2.63 -4.56
CA ILE A 30 -10.17 1.67 -5.52
C ILE A 30 -10.76 1.85 -6.91
N ARG A 31 -12.09 2.04 -7.03
CA ARG A 31 -12.73 2.28 -8.32
C ARG A 31 -12.26 3.56 -8.99
N HIS A 32 -11.94 4.59 -8.21
CA HIS A 32 -11.39 5.83 -8.74
C HIS A 32 -9.90 5.71 -9.11
N TYR A 33 -9.10 5.08 -8.25
CA TYR A 33 -7.66 4.98 -8.39
C TYR A 33 -7.24 3.93 -9.44
N LEU A 34 -7.98 2.82 -9.53
CA LEU A 34 -7.73 1.70 -10.44
C LEU A 34 -8.98 1.43 -11.31
N PRO A 35 -9.37 2.37 -12.19
CA PRO A 35 -10.66 2.34 -12.89
C PRO A 35 -10.80 1.21 -13.90
N ALA A 36 -9.70 0.54 -14.25
CA ALA A 36 -9.69 -0.61 -15.16
C ALA A 36 -9.96 -1.95 -14.44
N LEU A 37 -10.07 -1.97 -13.11
CA LEU A 37 -10.41 -3.20 -12.38
C LEU A 37 -11.89 -3.53 -12.53
N GLU A 38 -12.17 -4.77 -12.93
CA GLU A 38 -13.52 -5.29 -12.99
C GLU A 38 -14.13 -5.40 -11.58
N PRO A 39 -15.45 -5.21 -11.41
CA PRO A 39 -16.10 -5.24 -10.10
C PRO A 39 -15.77 -6.46 -9.23
N PRO A 40 -15.76 -7.72 -9.75
CA PRO A 40 -15.38 -8.88 -8.95
C PRO A 40 -13.92 -8.83 -8.45
N THR A 41 -13.04 -8.16 -9.19
CA THR A 41 -11.64 -7.96 -8.77
C THR A 41 -11.56 -6.94 -7.65
N VAL A 42 -12.35 -5.87 -7.70
CA VAL A 42 -12.45 -4.89 -6.60
C VAL A 42 -12.94 -5.58 -5.33
N ASP A 43 -13.99 -6.40 -5.43
CA ASP A 43 -14.50 -7.17 -4.29
C ASP A 43 -13.42 -8.10 -3.72
N LYS A 44 -12.67 -8.77 -4.60
CA LYS A 44 -11.58 -9.65 -4.16
C LYS A 44 -10.45 -8.89 -3.47
N VAL A 45 -10.09 -7.70 -3.96
CA VAL A 45 -9.11 -6.84 -3.29
C VAL A 45 -9.63 -6.48 -1.89
N LEU A 46 -10.88 -6.04 -1.78
CA LEU A 46 -11.48 -5.67 -0.50
C LEU A 46 -11.53 -6.82 0.51
N GLU A 47 -11.69 -8.07 0.07
CA GLU A 47 -11.59 -9.26 0.93
C GLU A 47 -10.20 -9.47 1.53
N LEU A 48 -9.12 -9.08 0.82
CA LEU A 48 -7.75 -9.18 1.34
C LEU A 48 -7.44 -8.16 2.43
N TYR A 49 -8.27 -7.10 2.53
CA TYR A 49 -8.12 -6.02 3.50
C TYR A 49 -9.42 -5.86 4.28
N PRO A 50 -9.79 -6.80 5.16
CA PRO A 50 -11.08 -6.75 5.82
C PRO A 50 -11.14 -5.54 6.77
N ALA A 51 -12.29 -4.85 6.80
CA ALA A 51 -12.47 -3.64 7.60
C ALA A 51 -12.23 -3.85 9.11
N SER A 52 -12.40 -5.10 9.59
CA SER A 52 -12.13 -5.50 10.98
C SER A 52 -10.68 -5.35 11.40
N ASP A 53 -9.75 -5.28 10.46
CA ASP A 53 -8.31 -5.19 10.74
C ASP A 53 -7.87 -3.74 11.04
N PHE A 54 -8.78 -2.78 10.87
CA PHE A 54 -8.50 -1.36 11.04
C PHE A 54 -9.28 -0.76 12.21
N GLN A 55 -8.71 0.29 12.79
CA GLN A 55 -9.35 1.07 13.85
C GLN A 55 -9.40 2.54 13.42
N PRO A 56 -10.49 3.26 13.75
CA PRO A 56 -10.56 4.68 13.48
C PRO A 56 -9.54 5.45 14.32
N GLY A 57 -8.95 6.48 13.71
CA GLY A 57 -8.03 7.40 14.37
C GLY A 57 -8.80 8.61 14.89
N TYR A 58 -8.48 9.06 16.10
CA TYR A 58 -9.13 10.20 16.75
C TYR A 58 -8.13 11.31 17.07
N ARG A 59 -8.58 12.56 16.95
CA ARG A 59 -7.83 13.72 17.44
C ARG A 59 -7.93 13.81 18.97
N PRO A 60 -7.04 14.57 19.65
CA PRO A 60 -7.07 14.72 21.11
C PRO A 60 -8.41 15.24 21.66
N ASN A 61 -9.19 15.98 20.86
CA ASN A 61 -10.51 16.48 21.23
C ASN A 61 -11.65 15.44 21.03
N GLY A 62 -11.31 14.19 20.69
CA GLY A 62 -12.26 13.09 20.46
C GLY A 62 -12.93 13.11 19.08
N THR A 63 -12.64 14.09 18.22
CA THR A 63 -13.21 14.10 16.85
C THR A 63 -12.51 13.08 15.96
N LEU A 64 -13.27 12.45 15.06
CA LEU A 64 -12.74 11.49 14.08
C LEU A 64 -11.67 12.18 13.21
N SER A 65 -10.46 11.64 13.21
CA SER A 65 -9.38 12.07 12.34
C SER A 65 -9.44 11.33 11.02
N LEU A 66 -9.40 10.00 11.09
CA LEU A 66 -9.43 9.07 9.95
C LEU A 66 -10.37 7.91 10.29
N SER A 67 -11.23 7.55 9.35
CA SER A 67 -12.13 6.41 9.48
C SER A 67 -11.43 5.07 9.24
N VAL A 68 -12.13 3.98 9.55
CA VAL A 68 -11.73 2.61 9.19
C VAL A 68 -11.52 2.48 7.67
N GLU A 69 -12.40 3.08 6.88
CA GLU A 69 -12.33 3.01 5.42
C GLU A 69 -11.18 3.84 4.86
N ASP A 70 -10.82 4.96 5.50
CA ASP A 70 -9.63 5.74 5.15
C ASP A 70 -8.36 4.92 5.33
N TYR A 71 -8.19 4.24 6.47
CA TYR A 71 -7.02 3.39 6.71
C TYR A 71 -7.00 2.16 5.79
N ARG A 72 -8.17 1.58 5.51
CA ARG A 72 -8.30 0.47 4.57
C ARG A 72 -7.89 0.89 3.14
N ALA A 73 -8.37 2.03 2.67
CA ALA A 73 -7.98 2.59 1.37
C ALA A 73 -6.48 2.91 1.33
N ALA A 74 -5.95 3.52 2.40
CA ALA A 74 -4.54 3.85 2.53
C ALA A 74 -3.64 2.61 2.47
N GLN A 75 -4.03 1.53 3.15
CA GLN A 75 -3.29 0.26 3.14
C GLN A 75 -3.25 -0.34 1.72
N ILE A 76 -4.37 -0.33 1.00
CA ILE A 76 -4.45 -0.81 -0.39
C ILE A 76 -3.57 0.04 -1.31
N MET A 77 -3.67 1.36 -1.19
CA MET A 77 -2.83 2.31 -1.93
C MET A 77 -1.34 2.07 -1.67
N ARG A 78 -0.96 1.92 -0.40
CA ARG A 78 0.42 1.65 0.02
C ARG A 78 0.95 0.39 -0.64
N ASP A 79 0.19 -0.69 -0.56
CA ASP A 79 0.63 -1.98 -1.08
C ASP A 79 0.74 -1.96 -2.60
N VAL A 80 -0.20 -1.32 -3.32
CA VAL A 80 -0.17 -1.21 -4.78
C VAL A 80 0.98 -0.32 -5.28
N ALA A 81 1.13 0.88 -4.71
CA ALA A 81 2.04 1.89 -5.24
C ALA A 81 3.46 1.79 -4.68
N PHE A 82 3.64 1.28 -3.45
CA PHE A 82 4.93 1.32 -2.74
C PHE A 82 5.44 -0.08 -2.38
N THR A 83 4.72 -0.84 -1.55
CA THR A 83 5.27 -2.06 -0.96
C THR A 83 5.36 -3.22 -1.95
N CYS A 84 4.25 -3.63 -2.57
CA CYS A 84 4.27 -4.78 -3.49
C CYS A 84 5.07 -4.47 -4.75
N SER A 85 5.04 -3.23 -5.23
CA SER A 85 5.86 -2.78 -6.36
C SER A 85 7.36 -2.88 -6.03
N ALA A 86 7.80 -2.39 -4.86
CA ALA A 86 9.18 -2.49 -4.40
C ALA A 86 9.61 -3.96 -4.20
N VAL A 87 8.77 -4.79 -3.58
CA VAL A 87 9.05 -6.22 -3.38
C VAL A 87 9.16 -6.96 -4.72
N ASN A 88 8.26 -6.70 -5.66
CA ASN A 88 8.29 -7.34 -6.98
C ASN A 88 9.54 -6.91 -7.76
N PHE A 89 9.86 -5.61 -7.74
CA PHE A 89 11.06 -5.08 -8.37
C PHE A 89 12.34 -5.69 -7.76
N ALA A 90 12.42 -5.76 -6.42
CA ALA A 90 13.52 -6.39 -5.70
C ALA A 90 13.70 -7.86 -6.11
N GLN A 91 12.60 -8.60 -6.22
CA GLN A 91 12.62 -10.00 -6.64
C GLN A 91 13.07 -10.18 -8.09
N GLY A 92 12.66 -9.28 -8.99
CA GLY A 92 13.10 -9.29 -10.38
C GLY A 92 14.60 -9.01 -10.49
N VAL A 93 15.08 -7.99 -9.78
CA VAL A 93 16.47 -7.59 -9.79
C VAL A 93 17.36 -8.67 -9.15
N SER A 94 16.99 -9.25 -8.02
CA SER A 94 17.82 -10.24 -7.33
C SER A 94 18.14 -11.48 -8.18
N LYS A 95 17.31 -11.80 -9.19
CA LYS A 95 17.52 -12.91 -10.12
C LYS A 95 18.60 -12.64 -11.18
N ILE A 96 18.97 -11.39 -11.40
CA ILE A 96 19.88 -10.99 -12.48
C ILE A 96 21.20 -10.36 -11.99
N GLN A 97 21.39 -10.27 -10.67
CA GLN A 97 22.59 -9.69 -10.05
C GLN A 97 23.80 -10.61 -10.15
N SER A 98 24.99 -10.03 -10.30
CA SER A 98 26.24 -10.77 -10.17
C SER A 98 26.45 -11.24 -8.73
N PRO A 99 27.17 -12.36 -8.51
CA PRO A 99 27.60 -12.75 -7.18
C PRO A 99 28.35 -11.61 -6.49
N GLY A 100 27.83 -11.14 -5.35
CA GLY A 100 28.39 -10.03 -4.57
C GLY A 100 27.48 -8.80 -4.48
N ASN A 101 26.59 -8.61 -5.45
CA ASN A 101 25.54 -7.59 -5.35
C ASN A 101 24.28 -8.20 -4.72
N GLN A 102 23.79 -7.55 -3.66
CA GLN A 102 22.62 -7.99 -2.92
C GLN A 102 21.51 -6.94 -2.99
N VAL A 103 20.27 -7.42 -2.83
CA VAL A 103 19.07 -6.58 -2.71
C VAL A 103 18.55 -6.72 -1.30
N TYR A 104 18.45 -5.61 -0.59
CA TYR A 104 17.90 -5.55 0.76
C TYR A 104 16.57 -4.83 0.76
N LEU A 105 15.65 -5.33 1.57
CA LEU A 105 14.36 -4.73 1.82
C LEU A 105 14.31 -4.24 3.27
N TYR A 106 13.74 -3.06 3.49
CA TYR A 106 13.42 -2.59 4.82
C TYR A 106 12.04 -1.93 4.86
N GLU A 107 11.46 -1.91 6.04
CA GLU A 107 10.22 -1.21 6.34
C GLU A 107 10.49 -0.26 7.50
N PHE A 108 10.08 1.00 7.35
CA PHE A 108 10.31 2.05 8.33
C PHE A 108 9.02 2.33 9.11
N ASN A 109 9.02 1.91 10.39
CA ASN A 109 7.93 2.11 11.35
C ASN A 109 8.14 3.34 12.22
#